data_AF-A0A7Z0C5J2-F1
#
_entry.id   AF-A0A7Z0C5J2-F1
#
_cell.length_a   1.000
_cell.length_b   1.000
_cell.length_c   1.000
_cell.angle_alpha   90.00
_cell.angle_beta   90.00
_cell.angle_gamma   90.00
#
_symmetry.space_group_name_H-M   'P 1'
#
loop_
_entity.id
_entity.type
_entity.pdbx_description
1 polymer ?
#
loop_
_entity_poly.entity_id
_entity_poly.type
_entity_poly.pdbx_seq_one_letter_code
_entity_poly.pdbx_strand_id
1 'polypeptide(L)'
;MFLGRKQTALVAPEQTLPGRSERPWHLSERHAVLDAPLVTDTAPAGHEVAVFGLGCFWGAEEIYWQVPGVWSTSVGYAGGDTPHPSYEEVCSGRTNHTEAVRVVFDPAVVSYADLVKRFFEVHDPTQGMRQGNDVGTQYRSAIYWTTPEQEAVARELTEVYGAELARRGLGSITTEIRSAEDTPYYYAEDVHQQYLHKNPFGYRCHANTGVAFPA
;
A
#
# COMPACT_ATOMS: atom_id res chain seq x y z
N MET A 1 -22.28 -18.17 8.29
CA MET A 1 -22.36 -17.56 6.93
C MET A 1 -22.83 -16.12 7.10
N PHE A 2 -21.93 -15.21 7.50
CA PHE A 2 -22.24 -13.78 7.50
C PHE A 2 -21.90 -13.24 6.11
N LEU A 3 -22.89 -13.12 5.23
CA LEU A 3 -22.76 -12.33 4.01
C LEU A 3 -22.76 -10.85 4.40
N GLY A 4 -21.66 -10.38 4.98
CA GLY A 4 -21.43 -8.96 5.17
C GLY A 4 -21.39 -8.29 3.80
N ARG A 5 -22.23 -7.27 3.59
CA ARG A 5 -22.11 -6.38 2.43
C ARG A 5 -20.66 -5.89 2.37
N LYS A 6 -19.95 -6.16 1.27
CA LYS A 6 -18.60 -5.65 1.10
C LYS A 6 -18.65 -4.12 1.12
N GLN A 7 -17.99 -3.51 2.10
CA GLN A 7 -18.05 -2.08 2.33
C GLN A 7 -17.28 -1.37 1.22
N THR A 8 -18.00 -0.63 0.37
CA THR A 8 -17.47 0.04 -0.83
C THR A 8 -17.54 1.57 -0.71
N ALA A 9 -17.81 2.07 0.50
CA ALA A 9 -17.78 3.47 0.85
C ALA A 9 -17.12 3.63 2.22
N LEU A 10 -16.33 4.69 2.38
CA LEU A 10 -15.77 5.05 3.68
C LEU A 10 -16.92 5.40 4.65
N VAL A 11 -16.76 5.06 5.91
CA VAL A 11 -17.70 5.45 6.98
C VAL A 11 -17.29 6.81 7.55
N ALA A 12 -18.21 7.50 8.22
CA ALA A 12 -17.85 8.73 8.92
C ALA A 12 -16.83 8.42 10.04
N PRO A 13 -15.84 9.29 10.32
CA PRO A 13 -14.81 9.03 11.33
C PRO A 13 -15.36 8.60 12.69
N GLU A 14 -16.47 9.20 13.14
CA GLU A 14 -17.16 8.85 14.39
C GLU A 14 -17.82 7.46 14.41
N GLN A 15 -17.96 6.82 13.25
CA GLN A 15 -18.50 5.47 13.09
C GLN A 15 -17.40 4.41 12.94
N THR A 16 -16.14 4.84 12.86
CA THR A 16 -15.00 3.94 12.77
C THR A 16 -14.80 3.18 14.09
N LEU A 17 -14.08 2.07 14.01
CA LEU A 17 -13.71 1.33 15.20
C LEU A 17 -12.77 2.19 16.07
N PRO A 18 -12.88 2.10 17.41
CA PRO A 18 -12.09 2.93 18.32
C PRO A 18 -10.59 2.58 18.32
N GLY A 19 -10.23 1.39 17.85
CA GLY A 19 -8.84 0.95 17.76
C GLY A 19 -8.20 0.75 19.13
N ARG A 20 -6.88 0.96 19.19
CA ARG A 20 -6.03 0.78 20.39
C ARG A 20 -5.01 1.90 20.47
N SER A 21 -4.43 2.11 21.65
CA SER A 21 -3.34 3.08 21.87
C SER A 21 -1.98 2.55 21.42
N GLU A 22 -1.83 1.23 21.29
CA GLU A 22 -0.59 0.57 20.90
C GLU A 22 -0.88 -0.72 20.12
N ARG A 23 0.14 -1.20 19.42
CA ARG A 23 0.08 -2.46 18.66
C ARG A 23 0.13 -3.66 19.62
N PRO A 24 -0.86 -4.57 19.61
CA PRO A 24 -0.92 -5.66 20.57
C PRO A 24 -0.13 -6.91 20.15
N TRP A 25 0.47 -6.92 18.95
CA TRP A 25 1.30 -8.03 18.46
C TRP A 25 2.77 -7.66 18.36
N HIS A 26 3.60 -8.69 18.56
CA HIS A 26 5.03 -8.63 18.31
C HIS A 26 5.31 -8.82 16.81
N LEU A 27 6.40 -8.22 16.36
CA LEU A 27 6.93 -8.35 15.01
C LEU A 27 8.33 -8.94 15.08
N SER A 28 8.70 -9.69 14.06
CA SER A 28 10.08 -10.16 13.87
C SER A 28 11.05 -8.98 13.85
N GLU A 29 12.25 -9.17 14.40
CA GLU A 29 13.26 -8.10 14.41
C GLU A 29 13.77 -7.77 13.00
N ARG A 30 13.82 -8.79 12.13
CA ARG A 30 14.42 -8.70 10.80
C ARG A 30 13.44 -9.12 9.71
N HIS A 31 13.56 -8.45 8.58
CA HIS A 31 12.86 -8.74 7.35
C HIS A 31 13.29 -10.10 6.82
N ALA A 32 12.34 -10.99 6.51
CA ALA A 32 12.66 -12.38 6.18
C ALA A 32 13.52 -12.57 4.92
N VAL A 33 13.42 -11.65 3.95
CA VAL A 33 14.19 -11.69 2.68
C VAL A 33 15.42 -10.79 2.68
N LEU A 34 15.23 -9.49 2.92
CA LEU A 34 16.27 -8.45 2.83
C LEU A 34 17.21 -8.40 4.04
N ASP A 35 16.85 -9.11 5.13
CA ASP A 35 17.63 -9.12 6.38
C ASP A 35 17.86 -7.72 6.97
N ALA A 36 17.11 -6.69 6.58
CA ALA A 36 17.08 -5.39 7.25
C ALA A 36 16.16 -5.44 8.49
N PRO A 37 16.22 -4.47 9.43
CA PRO A 37 15.17 -4.30 10.42
C PRO A 37 13.78 -4.26 9.78
N LEU A 38 12.82 -4.98 10.37
CA LEU A 38 11.43 -4.99 9.88
C LEU A 38 10.71 -3.69 10.29
N VAL A 39 10.76 -3.36 11.58
CA VAL A 39 10.22 -2.11 12.11
C VAL A 39 11.22 -1.00 11.80
N THR A 40 10.77 -0.02 11.04
CA THR A 40 11.61 1.01 10.42
C THR A 40 11.01 2.40 10.60
N ASP A 41 10.43 2.66 11.78
CA ASP A 41 9.78 3.93 12.14
C ASP A 41 10.68 5.15 11.88
N THR A 42 12.00 4.95 12.04
CA THR A 42 13.01 5.86 11.54
C THR A 42 13.80 5.15 10.43
N ALA A 43 13.76 5.70 9.22
CA ALA A 43 14.60 5.20 8.13
C ALA A 43 16.08 5.49 8.43
N PRO A 44 17.01 4.62 8.00
CA PRO A 44 18.44 4.88 8.14
C PRO A 44 18.84 6.13 7.34
N ALA A 45 19.92 6.78 7.76
CA ALA A 45 20.42 7.97 7.08
C ALA A 45 20.67 7.69 5.59
N GLY A 46 20.28 8.65 4.74
CA GLY A 46 20.40 8.52 3.29
C GLY A 46 19.32 7.66 2.62
N HIS A 47 18.36 7.11 3.37
CA HIS A 47 17.22 6.39 2.80
C HIS A 47 15.94 7.21 2.91
N GLU A 48 15.02 6.94 1.98
CA GLU A 48 13.69 7.52 1.95
C GLU A 48 12.61 6.46 2.17
N VAL A 49 11.39 6.93 2.45
CA VAL A 49 10.22 6.09 2.70
C VAL A 49 9.15 6.43 1.68
N ALA A 50 8.52 5.39 1.14
CA ALA A 50 7.30 5.50 0.33
C ALA A 50 6.24 4.55 0.89
N VAL A 51 4.96 4.94 0.84
CA VAL A 51 3.85 4.10 1.27
C VAL A 51 2.81 4.03 0.17
N PHE A 52 2.46 2.81 -0.22
CA PHE A 52 1.58 2.53 -1.35
C PHE A 52 0.45 1.57 -0.97
N GLY A 53 -0.79 1.88 -1.34
CA GLY A 53 -1.93 0.96 -1.30
C GLY A 53 -2.28 0.51 -2.71
N LEU A 54 -2.24 -0.80 -2.99
CA LEU A 54 -2.39 -1.32 -4.35
C LEU A 54 -3.10 -2.68 -4.38
N GLY A 55 -4.11 -2.85 -3.53
CA GLY A 55 -4.83 -4.11 -3.33
C GLY A 55 -4.19 -4.98 -2.27
N CYS A 56 -4.26 -6.31 -2.45
CA CYS A 56 -3.69 -7.27 -1.50
C CYS A 56 -2.20 -7.00 -1.26
N PHE A 57 -1.85 -6.63 -0.03
CA PHE A 57 -0.49 -6.22 0.31
C PHE A 57 0.57 -7.35 0.23
N TRP A 58 0.17 -8.63 0.22
CA TRP A 58 1.13 -9.75 0.22
C TRP A 58 1.93 -9.83 -1.06
N GLY A 59 1.23 -9.74 -2.19
CA GLY A 59 1.87 -9.71 -3.49
C GLY A 59 2.52 -8.35 -3.77
N ALA A 60 1.91 -7.26 -3.29
CA ALA A 60 2.46 -5.93 -3.46
C ALA A 60 3.83 -5.81 -2.77
N GLU A 61 3.97 -6.33 -1.55
CA GLU A 61 5.23 -6.39 -0.83
C GLU A 61 6.28 -7.23 -1.58
N GLU A 62 5.88 -8.39 -2.12
CA GLU A 62 6.75 -9.28 -2.91
C GLU A 62 7.41 -8.54 -4.08
N ILE A 63 6.63 -7.71 -4.77
CA ILE A 63 7.12 -6.92 -5.89
C ILE A 63 8.17 -5.90 -5.44
N TYR A 64 7.93 -5.20 -4.33
CA TYR A 64 8.82 -4.14 -3.88
C TYR A 64 10.12 -4.65 -3.27
N TRP A 65 10.12 -5.73 -2.49
CA TRP A 65 11.39 -6.23 -1.94
C TRP A 65 12.33 -6.79 -3.02
N GLN A 66 11.82 -7.06 -4.23
CA GLN A 66 12.63 -7.50 -5.37
C GLN A 66 13.26 -6.34 -6.15
N VAL A 67 12.89 -5.09 -5.87
CA VAL A 67 13.42 -3.91 -6.57
C VAL A 67 14.83 -3.59 -6.04
N PRO A 68 15.87 -3.57 -6.89
CA PRO A 68 17.20 -3.14 -6.48
C PRO A 68 17.17 -1.73 -5.87
N GLY A 69 17.83 -1.54 -4.73
CA GLY A 69 17.80 -0.27 -3.98
C GLY A 69 16.74 -0.22 -2.88
N VAL A 70 15.80 -1.17 -2.83
CA VAL A 70 14.93 -1.32 -1.67
C VAL A 70 15.68 -1.99 -0.53
N TRP A 71 15.67 -1.35 0.64
CA TRP A 71 16.38 -1.79 1.84
C TRP A 71 15.51 -2.62 2.78
N SER A 72 14.25 -2.23 2.96
CA SER A 72 13.28 -2.97 3.78
C SER A 72 11.86 -2.70 3.29
N THR A 73 10.98 -3.68 3.43
CA THR A 73 9.54 -3.50 3.23
C THR A 73 8.75 -3.97 4.44
N SER A 74 7.55 -3.45 4.64
CA SER A 74 6.60 -4.03 5.57
C SER A 74 5.19 -3.82 5.07
N VAL A 75 4.26 -4.64 5.54
CA VAL A 75 2.83 -4.50 5.25
C VAL A 75 2.05 -3.99 6.45
N GLY A 76 1.00 -3.24 6.19
CA GLY A 76 0.23 -2.57 7.22
C GLY A 76 -1.02 -1.89 6.68
N TYR A 77 -1.52 -0.97 7.49
CA TYR A 77 -2.78 -0.27 7.29
C TYR A 77 -2.54 1.24 7.36
N ALA A 78 -2.99 1.97 6.35
CA ALA A 78 -2.85 3.42 6.28
C ALA A 78 -4.10 4.08 5.66
N GLY A 79 -4.23 5.40 5.75
CA GLY A 79 -5.31 6.15 5.12
C GLY A 79 -6.67 6.14 5.84
N GLY A 80 -6.79 5.42 6.95
CA GLY A 80 -8.00 5.35 7.77
C GLY A 80 -7.85 6.09 9.10
N ASP A 81 -8.88 5.96 9.94
CA ASP A 81 -9.02 6.73 11.19
C ASP A 81 -8.77 5.88 12.44
N THR A 82 -8.92 4.55 12.36
CA THR A 82 -8.81 3.65 13.52
C THR A 82 -7.34 3.42 13.89
N PRO A 83 -6.87 3.81 15.09
CA PRO A 83 -5.48 3.59 15.48
C PRO A 83 -5.19 2.12 15.80
N HIS A 84 -4.02 1.62 15.36
CA HIS A 84 -3.55 0.25 15.58
C HIS A 84 -4.63 -0.84 15.29
N PRO A 85 -5.23 -0.85 14.09
CA PRO A 85 -6.28 -1.80 13.75
C PRO A 85 -5.69 -3.18 13.42
N SER A 86 -6.41 -4.26 13.77
CA SER A 86 -6.05 -5.62 13.33
C SER A 86 -6.53 -5.91 11.91
N TYR A 87 -6.00 -6.97 11.28
CA TYR A 87 -6.45 -7.41 9.97
C TYR A 87 -7.97 -7.65 9.91
N GLU A 88 -8.54 -8.28 10.94
CA GLU A 88 -9.98 -8.55 11.03
C GLU A 88 -10.81 -7.26 11.12
N GLU A 89 -10.32 -6.26 11.86
CA GLU A 89 -10.97 -4.96 11.97
C GLU A 89 -10.96 -4.23 10.63
N VAL A 90 -9.84 -4.23 9.92
CA VAL A 90 -9.72 -3.64 8.57
C VAL A 90 -10.62 -4.36 7.58
N CYS A 91 -10.64 -5.70 7.61
CA CYS A 91 -11.52 -6.51 6.77
C CYS A 91 -13.02 -6.28 7.03
N SER A 92 -13.40 -5.77 8.20
CA SER A 92 -14.79 -5.36 8.47
C SER A 92 -15.23 -4.12 7.67
N GLY A 93 -14.27 -3.36 7.11
CA GLY A 93 -14.53 -2.11 6.40
C GLY A 93 -14.86 -0.91 7.30
N ARG A 94 -14.74 -1.07 8.63
CA ARG A 94 -15.10 -0.04 9.62
C ARG A 94 -13.91 0.78 10.13
N THR A 95 -12.76 0.69 9.48
CA THR A 95 -11.55 1.41 9.91
C THR A 95 -11.12 2.50 8.93
N ASN A 96 -11.73 2.54 7.74
CA ASN A 96 -11.34 3.36 6.58
C ASN A 96 -9.90 3.14 6.06
N HIS A 97 -9.13 2.24 6.66
CA HIS A 97 -7.79 1.92 6.20
C HIS A 97 -7.79 1.19 4.87
N THR A 98 -6.75 1.43 4.08
CA THR A 98 -6.32 0.55 3.00
C THR A 98 -5.17 -0.33 3.48
N GLU A 99 -5.09 -1.54 2.93
CA GLU A 99 -3.86 -2.31 2.93
C GLU A 99 -2.79 -1.51 2.21
N ALA A 100 -1.64 -1.37 2.87
CA ALA A 100 -0.53 -0.54 2.43
C ALA A 100 0.79 -1.28 2.60
N VAL A 101 1.71 -1.04 1.68
CA VAL A 101 3.10 -1.46 1.73
C VAL A 101 3.95 -0.24 2.02
N ARG A 102 4.74 -0.32 3.08
CA ARG A 102 5.78 0.66 3.39
C ARG A 102 7.11 0.17 2.82
N VAL A 103 7.74 1.00 1.99
CA VAL A 103 8.98 0.71 1.29
C VAL A 103 10.04 1.70 1.76
N VAL A 104 11.15 1.18 2.29
CA VAL A 104 12.35 1.97 2.59
C VAL A 104 13.37 1.72 1.50
N PHE A 105 13.88 2.77 0.86
CA PHE A 105 14.73 2.65 -0.32
C PHE A 105 15.90 3.64 -0.30
N ASP A 106 16.95 3.29 -1.02
CA ASP A 106 18.10 4.15 -1.28
C ASP A 106 17.85 4.98 -2.56
N PRO A 107 17.61 6.31 -2.44
CA PRO A 107 17.38 7.19 -3.58
C PRO A 107 18.58 7.31 -4.52
N ALA A 108 19.78 6.89 -4.11
CA ALA A 108 20.95 6.82 -5.00
C ALA A 108 20.92 5.61 -5.94
N VAL A 109 20.06 4.61 -5.67
CA VAL A 109 19.93 3.37 -6.45
C VAL A 109 18.60 3.30 -7.19
N VAL A 110 17.49 3.68 -6.53
CA VAL A 110 16.14 3.70 -7.13
C VAL A 110 15.44 4.99 -6.76
N SER A 111 14.87 5.69 -7.74
CA SER A 111 14.17 6.94 -7.47
C SER A 111 12.73 6.69 -6.98
N TYR A 112 12.17 7.64 -6.22
CA TYR A 112 10.76 7.62 -5.88
C TYR A 112 9.86 7.56 -7.13
N ALA A 113 10.26 8.25 -8.22
CA ALA A 113 9.56 8.20 -9.50
C ALA A 113 9.52 6.77 -10.07
N ASP A 114 10.61 6.00 -9.98
CA ASP A 114 10.63 4.62 -10.45
C ASP A 114 9.71 3.71 -9.63
N LEU A 115 9.62 3.94 -8.31
CA LEU A 115 8.67 3.24 -7.45
C LEU A 115 7.22 3.58 -7.80
N VAL A 116 6.90 4.85 -8.08
CA VAL A 116 5.56 5.27 -8.51
C VAL A 116 5.21 4.73 -9.91
N LYS A 117 6.17 4.66 -10.83
CA LYS A 117 5.95 4.01 -12.14
C LYS A 117 5.64 2.53 -11.95
N ARG A 118 6.44 1.84 -11.12
CA ARG A 118 6.21 0.43 -10.79
C ARG A 118 4.83 0.23 -10.16
N PHE A 119 4.43 1.10 -9.22
CA PHE A 119 3.11 1.11 -8.62
C PHE A 119 2.01 1.03 -9.69
N PHE A 120 2.04 1.92 -10.68
CA PHE A 120 1.02 1.96 -11.74
C PHE A 120 1.00 0.76 -12.69
N GLU A 121 2.12 0.06 -12.84
CA GLU A 121 2.24 -1.12 -13.72
C GLU A 121 1.76 -2.42 -13.06
N VAL A 122 1.72 -2.48 -11.72
CA VAL A 122 1.49 -3.73 -10.98
C VAL A 122 0.10 -3.87 -10.37
N HIS A 123 -0.75 -2.85 -10.50
CA HIS A 123 -2.16 -2.92 -10.10
C HIS A 123 -3.04 -2.14 -11.10
N ASP A 124 -4.36 -2.31 -11.00
CA ASP A 124 -5.31 -1.47 -11.73
C ASP A 124 -5.75 -0.27 -10.87
N PRO A 125 -5.30 0.97 -11.20
CA PRO A 125 -5.60 2.16 -10.41
C PRO A 125 -6.98 2.75 -10.71
N THR A 126 -7.83 2.11 -11.52
CA THR A 126 -9.14 2.64 -11.96
C THR A 126 -10.34 2.01 -11.24
N GLN A 127 -10.10 1.04 -10.36
CA GLN A 127 -11.14 0.17 -9.81
C GLN A 127 -11.82 0.72 -8.55
N GLY A 128 -11.37 1.85 -8.01
CA GLY A 128 -11.93 2.47 -6.81
C GLY A 128 -11.73 1.61 -5.56
N MET A 129 -12.84 1.23 -4.93
CA MET A 129 -12.86 0.43 -3.69
C MET A 129 -12.78 -1.08 -3.98
N ARG A 130 -11.85 -1.46 -4.86
CA ARG A 130 -11.64 -2.82 -5.36
C ARG A 130 -10.25 -2.95 -5.99
N GLN A 131 -9.66 -4.14 -5.90
CA GLN A 131 -8.55 -4.57 -6.74
C GLN A 131 -8.79 -6.01 -7.22
N GLY A 132 -9.01 -6.21 -8.52
CA GLY A 132 -9.36 -7.49 -9.12
C GLY A 132 -10.60 -8.12 -8.49
N ASN A 133 -10.39 -9.25 -7.81
CA ASN A 133 -11.42 -10.01 -7.09
C ASN A 133 -11.61 -9.54 -5.64
N ASP A 134 -10.67 -8.75 -5.12
CA ASP A 134 -10.66 -8.24 -3.77
C ASP A 134 -11.47 -6.95 -3.73
N VAL A 135 -12.64 -7.01 -3.10
CA VAL A 135 -13.63 -5.91 -3.11
C VAL A 135 -13.75 -5.38 -1.69
N GLY A 136 -13.59 -4.07 -1.53
CA GLY A 136 -13.65 -3.38 -0.25
C GLY A 136 -12.79 -2.12 -0.25
N THR A 137 -13.13 -1.16 0.60
CA THR A 137 -12.37 0.09 0.79
C THR A 137 -10.91 -0.16 1.17
N GLN A 138 -10.62 -1.32 1.76
CA GLN A 138 -9.28 -1.71 2.16
C GLN A 138 -8.35 -2.10 1.01
N TYR A 139 -8.87 -2.26 -0.21
CA TYR A 139 -8.07 -2.66 -1.38
C TYR A 139 -7.92 -1.52 -2.39
N ARG A 140 -8.19 -0.28 -1.97
CA ARG A 140 -8.15 0.87 -2.88
C ARG A 140 -6.72 1.23 -3.27
N SER A 141 -6.60 1.88 -4.42
CA SER A 141 -5.35 2.47 -4.88
C SER A 141 -5.03 3.73 -4.06
N ALA A 142 -3.82 3.82 -3.49
CA ALA A 142 -3.39 4.96 -2.68
C ALA A 142 -1.86 5.18 -2.72
N ILE A 143 -1.45 6.44 -2.60
CA ILE A 143 -0.05 6.87 -2.43
C ILE A 143 -0.02 7.83 -1.23
N TYR A 144 0.77 7.48 -0.21
CA TYR A 144 1.01 8.35 0.95
C TYR A 144 2.45 8.86 0.92
N TRP A 145 2.60 10.14 0.58
CA TRP A 145 3.89 10.79 0.39
C TRP A 145 4.45 11.32 1.71
N THR A 146 5.77 11.37 1.84
CA THR A 146 6.47 11.83 3.05
C THR A 146 7.11 13.21 2.90
N THR A 147 7.28 13.69 1.66
CA THR A 147 7.80 15.03 1.37
C THR A 147 6.99 15.72 0.27
N PRO A 148 7.03 17.06 0.18
CA PRO A 148 6.40 17.80 -0.92
C PRO A 148 6.94 17.42 -2.31
N GLU A 149 8.20 17.03 -2.41
CA GLU A 149 8.79 16.55 -3.67
C GLU A 149 8.16 15.22 -4.10
N GLN A 150 7.95 14.30 -3.15
CA GLN A 150 7.22 13.06 -3.41
C GLN A 150 5.76 13.33 -3.79
N GLU A 151 5.10 14.33 -3.19
CA GLU A 151 3.76 14.75 -3.61
C GLU A 151 3.74 15.18 -5.07
N ALA A 152 4.65 16.09 -5.46
CA ALA A 152 4.72 16.62 -6.82
C ALA A 152 4.95 15.50 -7.84
N VAL A 153 5.92 14.61 -7.57
CA VAL A 153 6.22 13.46 -8.43
C VAL A 153 5.03 12.51 -8.53
N ALA A 154 4.36 12.20 -7.41
CA ALA A 154 3.19 11.32 -7.41
C ALA A 154 2.05 11.90 -8.26
N ARG A 155 1.77 13.20 -8.13
CA ARG A 155 0.72 13.89 -8.90
C ARG A 155 1.05 13.92 -10.39
N GLU A 156 2.28 14.32 -10.75
CA GLU A 156 2.73 14.37 -12.15
C GLU A 156 2.62 12.99 -12.82
N LEU A 157 3.16 11.94 -12.19
CA LEU A 157 3.13 10.59 -12.77
C LEU A 157 1.70 10.03 -12.83
N THR A 158 0.84 10.41 -11.90
CA THR A 158 -0.60 10.06 -11.95
C THR A 158 -1.27 10.69 -13.16
N GLU A 159 -0.99 11.97 -13.46
CA GLU A 159 -1.55 12.65 -14.64
C GLU A 159 -1.05 12.01 -15.94
N VAL A 160 0.25 11.74 -16.04
CA VAL A 160 0.89 11.09 -17.19
C VAL A 160 0.27 9.71 -17.45
N TYR A 161 0.18 8.87 -16.42
CA TYR A 161 -0.40 7.54 -16.57
C TYR A 161 -1.91 7.60 -16.82
N GLY A 162 -2.62 8.53 -16.19
CA GLY A 162 -4.05 8.76 -16.39
C GLY A 162 -4.39 9.13 -17.83
N ALA A 163 -3.56 9.98 -18.48
CA ALA A 163 -3.70 10.30 -19.89
C ALA A 163 -3.52 9.05 -20.78
N GLU A 164 -2.58 8.18 -20.46
CA GLU A 164 -2.35 6.93 -21.21
C GLU A 164 -3.51 5.93 -21.02
N LEU A 165 -4.05 5.78 -19.81
CA LEU A 165 -5.24 4.96 -19.56
C LEU A 165 -6.47 5.51 -20.29
N ALA A 166 -6.66 6.83 -20.27
CA ALA A 166 -7.74 7.49 -21.00
C ALA A 166 -7.62 7.27 -22.52
N ARG A 167 -6.41 7.37 -23.08
CA ARG A 167 -6.13 7.07 -24.49
C ARG A 167 -6.51 5.65 -24.89
N ARG A 168 -6.43 4.71 -23.95
CA ARG A 168 -6.81 3.30 -24.13
C ARG A 168 -8.26 2.99 -23.75
N GLY A 169 -9.03 3.97 -23.25
CA GLY A 169 -10.42 3.79 -22.83
C GLY A 169 -10.60 2.99 -21.55
N LEU A 170 -9.61 2.97 -20.65
CA LEU A 170 -9.62 2.16 -19.41
C LEU A 170 -10.23 2.88 -18.20
N GLY A 171 -10.73 4.10 -18.38
CA GLY A 171 -11.34 4.89 -17.31
C GLY A 171 -10.37 5.83 -16.60
N SER A 172 -10.88 6.53 -15.58
CA SER A 172 -10.12 7.49 -14.78
C SER A 172 -9.43 6.82 -13.60
N ILE A 173 -8.24 7.31 -13.24
CA ILE A 173 -7.54 6.89 -12.03
C ILE A 173 -8.33 7.28 -10.78
N THR A 174 -8.42 6.36 -9.83
CA THR A 174 -9.06 6.51 -8.52
C THR A 174 -8.06 6.55 -7.36
N THR A 175 -6.76 6.63 -7.66
CA THR A 175 -5.68 6.65 -6.67
C THR A 175 -5.82 7.83 -5.71
N GLU A 176 -5.94 7.53 -4.42
CA GLU A 176 -5.90 8.52 -3.34
C GLU A 176 -4.45 9.00 -3.15
N ILE A 177 -4.22 10.33 -3.13
CA ILE A 177 -2.89 10.90 -2.88
C ILE A 177 -2.98 11.84 -1.68
N ARG A 178 -2.34 11.47 -0.56
CA ARG A 178 -2.38 12.21 0.71
C ARG A 178 -1.03 12.21 1.42
N SER A 179 -0.85 13.12 2.38
CA SER A 179 0.33 13.13 3.26
C SER A 179 0.34 11.90 4.17
N ALA A 180 1.50 11.27 4.33
CA ALA A 180 1.73 10.22 5.32
C ALA A 180 1.60 10.74 6.77
N GLU A 181 1.76 12.06 6.99
CA GLU A 181 1.50 12.70 8.29
C GLU A 181 0.01 12.63 8.66
N ASP A 182 -0.87 12.87 7.69
CA ASP A 182 -2.34 12.79 7.86
C ASP A 182 -2.89 11.36 7.78
N THR A 183 -2.03 10.40 7.43
CA THR A 183 -2.42 9.00 7.20
C THR A 183 -1.44 8.04 7.87
N PRO A 184 -1.40 8.01 9.22
CA PRO A 184 -0.45 7.18 9.95
C PRO A 184 -0.47 5.73 9.48
N TYR A 185 0.74 5.16 9.36
CA TYR A 185 0.93 3.78 8.99
C TYR A 185 0.99 2.88 10.23
N TYR A 186 0.17 1.83 10.24
CA TYR A 186 0.14 0.83 11.31
C TYR A 186 0.57 -0.53 10.76
N TYR A 187 1.66 -1.09 11.30
CA TYR A 187 2.13 -2.42 10.89
C TYR A 187 1.08 -3.50 11.14
N ALA A 188 0.83 -4.35 10.13
CA ALA A 188 0.02 -5.55 10.26
C ALA A 188 0.73 -6.61 11.11
N GLU A 189 0.02 -7.67 11.46
CA GLU A 189 0.50 -8.83 12.22
C GLU A 189 1.72 -9.49 11.54
N ASP A 190 2.63 -10.09 12.34
CA ASP A 190 3.87 -10.70 11.82
C ASP A 190 3.59 -11.74 10.73
N VAL A 191 2.49 -12.48 10.85
CA VAL A 191 2.07 -13.49 9.88
C VAL A 191 1.87 -12.92 8.48
N HIS A 192 1.56 -11.62 8.35
CA HIS A 192 1.39 -10.96 7.05
C HIS A 192 2.70 -10.42 6.48
N GLN A 193 3.71 -10.18 7.33
CA GLN A 193 5.02 -9.67 6.93
C GLN A 193 5.76 -10.72 6.10
N GLN A 194 6.14 -10.36 4.87
CA GLN A 194 6.80 -11.25 3.91
C GLN A 194 6.03 -12.57 3.71
N TYR A 195 4.70 -12.49 3.71
CA TYR A 195 3.82 -13.66 3.69
C TYR A 195 4.13 -14.63 2.55
N LEU A 196 4.40 -14.14 1.33
CA LEU A 196 4.69 -14.99 0.17
C LEU A 196 6.09 -15.61 0.20
N HIS A 197 7.02 -15.04 0.96
CA HIS A 197 8.28 -15.72 1.25
C HIS A 197 8.07 -16.87 2.24
N LYS A 198 7.30 -16.63 3.30
CA LYS A 198 6.92 -17.65 4.30
C LYS A 198 6.04 -18.75 3.69
N ASN A 199 5.22 -18.40 2.69
CA ASN A 199 4.24 -19.27 2.03
C ASN A 199 4.37 -19.17 0.49
N PRO A 200 5.31 -19.90 -0.14
CA PRO A 200 5.60 -19.78 -1.58
C PRO A 200 4.43 -20.10 -2.53
N PHE A 201 3.44 -20.86 -2.05
CA PHE A 201 2.21 -21.20 -2.78
C PHE A 201 1.01 -20.36 -2.34
N GLY A 202 1.28 -19.26 -1.62
CA GLY A 202 0.27 -18.32 -1.15
C GLY A 202 -0.43 -17.59 -2.29
N TYR A 203 -1.52 -16.91 -1.93
CA TYR A 203 -2.36 -16.18 -2.86
C TYR A 203 -1.64 -14.94 -3.42
N ARG A 204 -1.53 -14.86 -4.76
CA ARG A 204 -1.04 -13.68 -5.48
C ARG A 204 -2.22 -12.99 -6.16
N CYS A 205 -2.74 -11.92 -5.57
CA CYS A 205 -3.78 -11.12 -6.21
C CYS A 205 -3.18 -9.91 -6.92
N HIS A 206 -2.83 -10.07 -8.19
CA HIS A 206 -2.48 -8.94 -9.04
C HIS A 206 -3.38 -8.94 -10.26
N ALA A 207 -4.40 -8.10 -10.22
CA ALA A 207 -5.02 -7.58 -11.42
C ALA A 207 -4.28 -6.28 -11.76
N ASN A 208 -3.76 -6.17 -12.98
CA ASN A 208 -3.17 -4.94 -13.48
C ASN A 208 -3.83 -4.56 -14.81
N THR A 209 -3.57 -3.34 -15.25
CA THR A 209 -4.09 -2.83 -16.54
C THR A 209 -3.42 -3.50 -17.74
N GLY A 210 -2.27 -4.14 -17.56
CA GLY A 210 -1.40 -4.61 -18.63
C GLY A 210 -0.75 -3.47 -19.44
N VAL A 211 -0.83 -2.23 -18.94
CA VAL A 211 -0.30 -1.04 -19.60
C VAL A 211 1.04 -0.69 -18.96
N ALA A 212 2.11 -0.66 -19.77
CA ALA A 212 3.39 -0.14 -19.33
C ALA A 212 3.31 1.38 -19.14
N PHE A 213 4.09 1.91 -18.20
CA PHE A 213 4.21 3.34 -18.03
C PHE A 213 4.77 3.98 -19.31
N PRO A 214 4.19 5.09 -19.80
CA PRO A 214 4.66 5.72 -21.04
C PRO A 214 6.12 6.19 -20.91
N ALA A 215 6.89 5.99 -21.99
CA ALA A 215 8.30 6.35 -22.08
C ALA A 215 8.53 7.85 -22.17
#